data_AF-A0A2N5GM43-F1
#
_entry.id   AF-A0A2N5GM43-F1
#
_cell.length_a   1.000
_cell.length_b   1.000
_cell.length_c   1.000
_cell.angle_alpha   90.00
_cell.angle_beta   90.00
_cell.angle_gamma   90.00
#
_symmetry.space_group_name_H-M   'P 1'
#
loop_
_entity.id
_entity.type
_entity.pdbx_description
1 polymer ?
#
loop_
_entity_poly.entity_id
_entity_poly.type
_entity_poly.pdbx_seq_one_letter_code
_entity_poly.pdbx_strand_id
1 'polypeptide(L)'
;MAKAIRQIKQAIPNPAEEQAQAISDILEELTKNREAIMSTIGILKGLHEMRVLEIVHGLIDQRTEVGVIAIQQINQPEMHNTIKNGMGAFKFLGSLQPAQLETILDGVGLGLKRLSKTGQQGEKQTIWKMRRRLRSPEIRAAMTTMVDFLEGMGQAFLKNKQNNQ
;
A
#
# COMPACT_ATOMS: atom_id res chain seq x y z
N MET A 1 54.76 50.63 6.02
CA MET A 1 55.20 49.29 5.55
C MET A 1 54.59 48.24 6.46
N ALA A 2 53.69 47.39 5.95
CA ALA A 2 53.06 46.32 6.75
C ALA A 2 53.96 45.07 6.77
N LYS A 3 54.16 44.47 7.95
CA LYS A 3 54.98 43.25 8.11
C LYS A 3 54.19 42.02 7.64
N ALA A 4 54.86 41.13 6.91
CA ALA A 4 54.28 39.91 6.36
C ALA A 4 53.85 38.93 7.47
N ILE A 5 52.61 38.42 7.37
CA ILE A 5 52.08 37.35 8.21
C ILE A 5 52.75 36.04 7.78
N ARG A 6 53.56 35.44 8.67
CA ARG A 6 54.37 34.23 8.38
C ARG A 6 53.88 32.95 9.04
N GLN A 7 52.69 32.94 9.63
CA GLN A 7 52.15 31.76 10.28
C GLN A 7 50.67 31.58 9.93
N ILE A 8 50.41 30.69 8.97
CA ILE A 8 49.10 30.09 8.80
C ILE A 8 49.08 28.89 9.73
N LYS A 9 48.37 28.99 10.86
CA LYS A 9 48.08 27.83 11.70
C LYS A 9 47.03 26.99 10.95
N GLN A 10 47.47 25.93 10.28
CA GLN A 10 46.53 24.89 9.84
C GLN A 10 45.99 24.20 11.09
N ALA A 11 44.68 24.31 11.30
CA ALA A 11 43.98 23.55 12.32
C ALA A 11 44.02 22.07 11.94
N ILE A 12 44.80 21.29 12.67
CA ILE A 12 44.79 19.83 12.58
C ILE A 12 43.46 19.39 13.21
N PRO A 13 42.55 18.72 12.49
CA PRO A 13 41.26 18.34 13.04
C PRO A 13 41.47 17.41 14.25
N ASN A 14 40.95 17.82 15.40
CA ASN A 14 40.94 17.00 16.59
C ASN A 14 39.79 15.98 16.46
N PRO A 15 40.06 14.66 16.48
CA PRO A 15 39.02 13.64 16.30
C PRO A 15 37.91 13.72 17.37
N ALA A 16 38.19 14.30 18.54
CA ALA A 16 37.17 14.56 19.55
C ALA A 16 36.22 15.71 19.16
N GLU A 17 36.71 16.72 18.44
CA GLU A 17 35.90 17.83 17.93
C GLU A 17 35.04 17.40 16.73
N GLU A 18 35.56 16.55 15.85
CA GLU A 18 34.77 15.96 14.76
C GLU A 18 33.64 15.05 15.27
N GLN A 19 33.91 14.24 16.29
CA GLN A 19 32.87 13.42 16.93
C GLN A 19 31.81 14.29 17.61
N ALA A 20 32.22 15.34 18.33
CA ALA A 20 31.29 16.27 18.95
C ALA A 20 30.40 16.98 17.91
N GLN A 21 30.99 17.38 16.79
CA GLN A 21 30.26 18.01 15.69
C GLN A 21 29.28 17.02 15.03
N ALA A 22 29.73 15.80 14.71
CA ALA A 22 28.86 14.78 14.12
C ALA A 22 27.68 14.42 15.02
N ILE A 23 27.89 14.33 16.35
CA ILE A 23 26.81 14.11 17.31
C ILE A 23 25.83 15.29 17.33
N SER A 24 26.33 16.53 17.29
CA SER A 24 25.50 17.73 17.24
C SER A 24 24.66 17.79 15.96
N ASP A 25 25.27 17.47 14.81
CA ASP A 25 24.60 17.50 13.51
C ASP A 25 23.50 16.44 13.44
N ILE A 26 23.76 15.23 13.97
CA ILE A 26 22.75 14.18 14.12
C ILE A 26 21.64 14.62 15.07
N LEU A 27 21.96 15.20 16.23
CA LEU A 27 20.97 15.71 17.18
C LEU A 27 20.09 16.80 16.56
N GLU A 28 20.68 17.70 15.78
CA GLU A 28 19.96 18.76 15.08
C GLU A 28 18.99 18.17 14.05
N GLU A 29 19.45 17.24 13.21
CA GLU A 29 18.63 16.60 12.19
C GLU A 29 17.51 15.73 12.79
N LEU A 30 17.80 15.02 13.89
CA LEU A 30 16.80 14.26 14.64
C LEU A 30 15.76 15.18 15.29
N THR A 31 16.17 16.36 15.76
CA THR A 31 15.26 17.33 16.38
C THR A 31 14.36 18.00 15.34
N LYS A 32 14.91 18.33 14.16
CA LYS A 32 14.14 18.87 13.02
C LYS A 32 13.09 17.88 12.51
N ASN A 33 13.41 16.58 12.51
CA ASN A 33 12.54 15.51 12.01
C ASN A 33 11.84 14.72 13.14
N ARG A 34 11.73 15.31 14.34
CA ARG A 34 11.25 14.64 15.56
C ARG A 34 9.95 13.87 15.34
N GLU A 35 8.97 14.45 14.65
CA GLU A 35 7.66 13.84 14.43
C GLU A 35 7.73 12.61 13.51
N ALA A 36 8.51 12.67 12.42
CA ALA A 36 8.72 11.55 11.52
C ALA A 36 9.48 10.40 12.20
N ILE A 37 10.46 10.74 13.05
CA ILE A 37 11.23 9.76 13.84
C ILE A 37 10.35 9.08 14.88
N MET A 38 9.55 9.86 15.62
CA MET A 38 8.61 9.30 16.60
C MET A 38 7.56 8.41 15.95
N SER A 39 7.05 8.81 14.78
CA SER A 39 6.13 7.98 13.99
C SER A 39 6.80 6.67 13.54
N THR A 40 8.04 6.74 13.05
CA THR A 40 8.81 5.56 12.63
C THR A 40 9.10 4.63 13.81
N ILE A 41 9.47 5.17 14.97
CA ILE A 41 9.65 4.41 16.20
C ILE A 41 8.33 3.76 16.63
N GLY A 42 7.20 4.45 16.48
CA GLY A 42 5.86 3.88 16.74
C GLY A 42 5.54 2.70 15.82
N ILE A 43 5.83 2.82 14.53
CA ILE A 43 5.69 1.73 13.55
C ILE A 43 6.60 0.56 13.93
N LEU A 44 7.88 0.82 14.21
CA LEU A 44 8.84 -0.22 14.61
C LEU A 44 8.42 -0.92 15.90
N LYS A 45 7.86 -0.19 16.88
CA LYS A 45 7.28 -0.79 18.09
C LYS A 45 6.09 -1.68 17.78
N GLY A 46 5.15 -1.21 16.96
CA GLY A 46 4.01 -2.04 16.54
C GLY A 46 4.45 -3.32 15.82
N LEU A 47 5.43 -3.21 14.92
CA LEU A 47 6.02 -4.36 14.24
C LEU A 47 6.78 -5.30 15.19
N HIS A 48 7.42 -4.75 16.23
CA HIS A 48 8.07 -5.53 17.27
C HIS A 48 7.06 -6.30 18.13
N GLU A 49 5.99 -5.63 18.59
CA GLU A 49 4.91 -6.23 19.39
C GLU A 49 4.19 -7.36 18.62
N MET A 50 4.02 -7.19 17.30
CA MET A 50 3.48 -8.22 16.42
C MET A 50 4.48 -9.34 16.06
N ARG A 51 5.70 -9.30 16.62
CA ARG A 51 6.83 -10.22 16.33
C ARG A 51 7.24 -10.27 14.85
N VAL A 52 6.83 -9.27 14.06
CA VAL A 52 7.20 -9.15 12.64
C VAL A 52 8.70 -8.93 12.50
N LEU A 53 9.30 -8.12 13.40
CA LEU A 53 10.75 -7.91 13.39
C LEU A 53 11.53 -9.20 13.69
N GLU A 54 11.01 -10.09 14.54
CA GLU A 54 11.64 -11.40 14.82
C GLU A 54 11.56 -12.33 13.61
N ILE A 55 10.44 -12.31 12.90
CA ILE A 55 10.27 -13.07 11.65
C ILE A 55 11.25 -12.55 10.60
N VAL A 56 11.33 -11.23 10.40
CA VAL A 56 12.28 -10.62 9.46
C VAL A 56 13.72 -10.94 9.84
N HIS A 57 14.07 -10.87 11.13
CA HIS A 57 15.39 -11.24 11.62
C HIS A 57 15.69 -12.73 11.41
N GLY A 58 14.73 -13.62 11.66
CA GLY A 58 14.88 -15.07 11.43
C GLY A 58 15.00 -15.44 9.96
N LEU A 59 14.25 -14.78 9.08
CA LEU A 59 14.38 -14.91 7.62
C LEU A 59 15.74 -14.42 7.14
N ILE A 60 16.19 -13.29 7.68
CA ILE A 60 17.50 -12.75 7.42
C ILE A 60 18.53 -13.75 7.92
N ASP A 61 18.52 -14.25 9.16
CA ASP A 61 19.55 -15.18 9.65
C ASP A 61 19.56 -16.55 8.98
N GLN A 62 18.40 -17.04 8.52
CA GLN A 62 18.28 -18.29 7.77
C GLN A 62 18.28 -18.09 6.24
N ARG A 63 18.83 -16.95 5.78
CA ARG A 63 18.89 -16.48 4.39
C ARG A 63 19.27 -17.54 3.35
N THR A 64 20.17 -18.46 3.68
CA THR A 64 20.68 -19.49 2.75
C THR A 64 19.85 -20.77 2.68
N GLU A 65 19.21 -21.20 3.77
CA GLU A 65 18.45 -22.47 3.79
C GLU A 65 16.99 -22.27 3.41
N VAL A 66 16.35 -21.20 3.90
CA VAL A 66 14.91 -20.96 3.67
C VAL A 66 14.69 -20.25 2.34
N GLY A 67 15.59 -19.35 1.94
CA GLY A 67 15.48 -18.60 0.69
C GLY A 67 15.58 -19.49 -0.55
N VAL A 68 16.52 -20.45 -0.56
CA VAL A 68 16.73 -21.34 -1.71
C VAL A 68 15.55 -22.31 -1.87
N ILE A 69 15.06 -22.89 -0.78
CA ILE A 69 13.93 -23.83 -0.81
C ILE A 69 12.63 -23.09 -1.20
N ALA A 70 12.38 -21.91 -0.63
CA ALA A 70 11.21 -21.11 -0.98
C ALA A 70 11.23 -20.67 -2.44
N ILE A 71 12.38 -20.22 -2.96
CA ILE A 71 12.52 -19.84 -4.38
C ILE A 71 12.36 -21.05 -5.29
N GLN A 72 12.93 -22.21 -4.94
CA GLN A 72 12.75 -23.43 -5.72
C GLN A 72 11.29 -23.89 -5.74
N GLN A 73 10.58 -23.74 -4.63
CA GLN A 73 9.16 -24.10 -4.52
C GLN A 73 8.24 -23.12 -5.26
N ILE A 74 8.59 -21.83 -5.28
CA ILE A 74 7.93 -20.82 -6.11
C ILE A 74 8.27 -21.04 -7.60
N ASN A 75 9.46 -21.56 -7.92
CA ASN A 75 9.85 -21.85 -9.30
C ASN A 75 9.31 -23.19 -9.81
N GLN A 76 8.49 -23.91 -9.03
CA GLN A 76 7.86 -25.13 -9.50
C GLN A 76 6.87 -24.81 -10.65
N PRO A 77 6.75 -25.69 -11.66
CA PRO A 77 5.80 -25.52 -12.78
C PRO A 77 4.37 -25.27 -12.32
N GLU A 78 3.98 -25.91 -11.21
CA GLU A 78 2.67 -25.78 -10.56
C GLU A 78 2.37 -24.34 -10.13
N MET A 79 3.41 -23.58 -9.76
CA MET A 79 3.28 -22.21 -9.28
C MET A 79 3.31 -21.16 -10.41
N HIS A 80 3.75 -21.53 -11.62
CA HIS A 80 3.90 -20.58 -12.74
C HIS A 80 2.59 -19.86 -13.07
N ASN A 81 1.48 -20.59 -13.11
CA ASN A 81 0.16 -20.01 -13.38
C ASN A 81 -0.30 -19.09 -12.25
N THR A 82 -0.06 -19.48 -10.99
CA THR A 82 -0.38 -18.66 -9.82
C THR A 82 0.39 -17.34 -9.83
N ILE A 83 1.69 -17.40 -10.10
CA ILE A 83 2.56 -16.21 -10.20
C ILE A 83 2.11 -15.33 -11.36
N LYS A 84 1.86 -15.92 -12.54
CA LYS A 84 1.40 -15.19 -13.71
C LYS A 84 0.06 -14.49 -13.46
N ASN A 85 -0.89 -15.17 -12.83
CA ASN A 85 -2.18 -14.60 -12.45
C ASN A 85 -2.02 -13.51 -11.38
N GLY A 86 -1.18 -13.73 -10.38
CA GLY A 86 -0.88 -12.74 -9.33
C GLY A 86 -0.23 -11.48 -9.87
N MET A 87 0.78 -11.61 -10.72
CA MET A 87 1.40 -10.49 -11.44
C MET A 87 0.39 -9.77 -12.34
N GLY A 88 -0.49 -10.52 -13.02
CA GLY A 88 -1.59 -9.96 -13.81
C GLY A 88 -2.55 -9.13 -12.97
N ALA A 89 -2.95 -9.64 -11.81
CA ALA A 89 -3.80 -8.93 -10.86
C ALA A 89 -3.12 -7.68 -10.29
N PHE A 90 -1.83 -7.77 -9.93
CA PHE A 90 -1.05 -6.62 -9.46
C PHE A 90 -0.93 -5.55 -10.53
N LYS A 91 -0.64 -5.94 -11.78
CA LYS A 91 -0.59 -5.02 -12.92
C LYS A 91 -1.94 -4.35 -13.18
N PHE A 92 -3.04 -5.11 -13.09
CA PHE A 92 -4.38 -4.57 -13.20
C PHE A 92 -4.64 -3.52 -12.12
N LEU A 93 -4.40 -3.84 -10.84
CA LEU A 93 -4.57 -2.89 -9.74
C LEU A 93 -3.72 -1.62 -9.92
N GLY A 94 -2.46 -1.78 -10.34
CA GLY A 94 -1.58 -0.64 -10.63
C GLY A 94 -1.98 0.18 -11.85
N SER A 95 -2.79 -0.37 -12.76
CA SER A 95 -3.31 0.36 -13.93
C SER A 95 -4.58 1.17 -13.64
N LEU A 96 -5.23 0.94 -12.51
CA LEU A 96 -6.41 1.70 -12.11
C LEU A 96 -6.03 3.11 -11.69
N GLN A 97 -6.84 4.10 -12.08
CA GLN A 97 -6.66 5.47 -11.59
C GLN A 97 -7.02 5.53 -10.10
N PRO A 98 -6.19 6.16 -9.25
CA PRO A 98 -6.43 6.20 -7.79
C PRO A 98 -7.82 6.71 -7.42
N ALA A 99 -8.31 7.76 -8.09
CA ALA A 99 -9.64 8.33 -7.84
C ALA A 99 -10.79 7.35 -8.13
N GLN A 100 -10.64 6.48 -9.13
CA GLN A 100 -11.65 5.46 -9.46
C GLN A 100 -11.65 4.35 -8.42
N LEU A 101 -10.47 3.92 -7.98
CA LEU A 101 -10.32 2.93 -6.92
C LEU A 101 -10.93 3.43 -5.60
N GLU A 102 -10.64 4.67 -5.21
CA GLU A 102 -11.20 5.33 -4.03
C GLU A 102 -12.74 5.34 -4.08
N THR A 103 -13.31 5.77 -5.21
CA THR A 103 -14.77 5.80 -5.41
C THR A 103 -15.41 4.41 -5.24
N ILE A 104 -14.79 3.36 -5.77
CA ILE A 104 -15.28 1.98 -5.63
C ILE A 104 -15.20 1.52 -4.17
N LEU A 105 -14.07 1.75 -3.51
CA LEU A 105 -13.86 1.35 -2.11
C LEU A 105 -14.83 2.07 -1.17
N ASP A 106 -15.06 3.37 -1.38
CA ASP A 106 -16.06 4.14 -0.65
C ASP A 106 -17.48 3.61 -0.89
N GLY A 107 -17.81 3.29 -2.14
CA GLY A 107 -19.09 2.67 -2.50
C GLY A 107 -19.33 1.35 -1.75
N VAL A 108 -18.31 0.49 -1.69
CA VAL A 108 -18.34 -0.78 -0.92
C VAL A 108 -18.53 -0.50 0.57
N GLY A 109 -17.75 0.42 1.15
CA GLY A 109 -17.86 0.81 2.56
C GLY A 109 -19.25 1.33 2.93
N LEU A 110 -19.82 2.20 2.10
CA LEU A 110 -21.18 2.72 2.25
C LEU A 110 -22.23 1.60 2.13
N GLY A 111 -22.04 0.65 1.22
CA GLY A 111 -22.88 -0.53 1.06
C GLY A 111 -22.90 -1.40 2.32
N LEU A 112 -21.72 -1.74 2.86
CA LEU A 112 -21.58 -2.50 4.10
C LEU A 112 -22.23 -1.79 5.28
N LYS A 113 -22.07 -0.46 5.39
CA LYS A 113 -22.71 0.37 6.42
C LYS A 113 -24.24 0.41 6.28
N ARG A 114 -24.79 0.36 5.07
CA ARG A 114 -26.24 0.26 4.83
C ARG A 114 -26.78 -1.12 5.16
N LEU A 115 -26.01 -2.18 4.86
CA LEU A 115 -26.36 -3.57 5.18
C LEU A 115 -26.46 -3.77 6.70
N SER A 116 -25.46 -3.32 7.46
CA SER A 116 -25.46 -3.43 8.93
C SER A 116 -26.64 -2.70 9.58
N LYS A 117 -27.00 -1.50 9.08
CA LYS A 117 -28.17 -0.75 9.56
C LYS A 117 -29.50 -1.42 9.21
N THR A 118 -29.61 -2.00 8.01
CA THR A 118 -30.85 -2.63 7.55
C THR A 118 -31.09 -3.96 8.27
N GLY A 119 -30.04 -4.73 8.58
CA GLY A 119 -30.12 -5.98 9.35
C GLY A 119 -30.52 -5.78 10.82
N GLN A 120 -30.18 -4.63 11.42
CA GLN A 120 -30.56 -4.31 12.80
C GLN A 120 -32.01 -3.86 12.97
N GLN A 121 -32.65 -3.32 11.92
CA GLN A 121 -33.95 -2.66 12.06
C GLN A 121 -35.17 -3.54 11.79
N GLY A 122 -35.05 -4.78 11.31
CA GLY A 122 -36.17 -5.76 11.21
C GLY A 122 -37.42 -5.29 10.45
N GLU A 123 -37.41 -4.12 9.82
CA GLU A 123 -38.60 -3.51 9.22
C GLU A 123 -38.96 -4.24 7.92
N LYS A 124 -40.12 -4.90 7.92
CA LYS A 124 -40.74 -5.42 6.70
C LYS A 124 -40.85 -4.30 5.67
N GLN A 125 -40.13 -4.42 4.56
CA GLN A 125 -40.18 -3.44 3.48
C GLN A 125 -41.48 -3.62 2.70
N THR A 126 -42.39 -2.66 2.77
CA THR A 126 -43.61 -2.66 1.93
C THR A 126 -43.23 -2.60 0.44
N ILE A 127 -43.94 -3.33 -0.42
CA ILE A 127 -43.73 -3.35 -1.89
C ILE A 127 -43.65 -1.92 -2.47
N TRP A 128 -44.44 -0.99 -1.95
CA TRP A 128 -44.39 0.42 -2.35
C TRP A 128 -43.08 1.13 -1.99
N LYS A 129 -42.53 0.88 -0.79
CA LYS A 129 -41.24 1.42 -0.31
C LYS A 129 -40.10 0.88 -1.18
N MET A 130 -40.19 -0.39 -1.60
CA MET A 130 -39.22 -1.01 -2.52
C MET A 130 -39.25 -0.39 -3.92
N ARG A 131 -40.45 -0.20 -4.49
CA ARG A 131 -40.61 0.50 -5.79
C ARG A 131 -40.03 1.92 -5.76
N ARG A 132 -40.20 2.64 -4.64
CA ARG A 132 -39.63 3.98 -4.48
C ARG A 132 -38.10 3.95 -4.39
N ARG A 133 -37.52 2.98 -3.68
CA ARG A 133 -36.06 2.76 -3.61
C ARG A 133 -35.46 2.45 -4.98
N LEU A 134 -36.08 1.58 -5.77
CA LEU A 134 -35.61 1.27 -7.13
C LEU A 134 -35.54 2.49 -8.06
N ARG A 135 -36.34 3.52 -7.77
CA ARG A 135 -36.34 4.79 -8.53
C ARG A 135 -35.41 5.85 -7.94
N SER A 136 -34.68 5.56 -6.86
CA SER A 136 -33.79 6.52 -6.24
C SER A 136 -32.60 6.83 -7.15
N PRO A 137 -32.02 8.04 -7.08
CA PRO A 137 -30.88 8.42 -7.89
C PRO A 137 -29.67 7.49 -7.67
N GLU A 138 -29.47 7.02 -6.44
CA GLU A 138 -28.35 6.13 -6.09
C GLU A 138 -28.49 4.74 -6.72
N ILE A 139 -29.69 4.15 -6.71
CA ILE A 139 -29.91 2.84 -7.34
C ILE A 139 -29.79 2.96 -8.87
N ARG A 140 -30.28 4.06 -9.46
CA ARG A 140 -30.13 4.30 -10.90
C ARG A 140 -28.66 4.42 -11.30
N ALA A 141 -27.87 5.21 -10.58
CA ALA A 141 -26.45 5.34 -10.83
C ALA A 141 -25.73 3.99 -10.77
N ALA A 142 -25.97 3.19 -9.73
CA ALA A 142 -25.38 1.86 -9.61
C ALA A 142 -25.80 0.89 -10.73
N MET A 143 -27.08 0.90 -11.13
CA MET A 143 -27.56 0.07 -12.24
C MET A 143 -26.91 0.47 -13.57
N THR A 144 -26.82 1.77 -13.86
CA THR A 144 -26.16 2.27 -15.07
C THR A 144 -24.70 1.87 -15.10
N THR A 145 -23.95 2.10 -14.02
CA THR A 145 -22.54 1.67 -13.93
C THR A 145 -22.39 0.15 -14.09
N MET A 146 -23.33 -0.64 -13.56
CA MET A 146 -23.30 -2.09 -13.72
C MET A 146 -23.53 -2.50 -15.18
N VAL A 147 -24.44 -1.83 -15.90
CA VAL A 147 -24.66 -2.06 -17.33
C VAL A 147 -23.41 -1.71 -18.12
N ASP A 148 -22.81 -0.54 -17.91
CA ASP A 148 -21.59 -0.12 -18.60
C ASP A 148 -20.42 -1.09 -18.35
N PHE A 149 -20.31 -1.59 -17.12
CA PHE A 149 -19.33 -2.61 -16.75
C PHE A 149 -19.56 -3.93 -17.51
N LEU A 150 -20.82 -4.40 -17.59
CA LEU A 150 -21.18 -5.61 -18.33
C LEU A 150 -20.89 -5.45 -19.82
N GLU A 151 -21.15 -4.29 -20.41
CA GLU A 151 -20.82 -3.98 -21.81
C GLU A 151 -19.30 -4.06 -22.06
N GLY A 152 -18.49 -3.46 -21.18
CA GLY A 152 -17.03 -3.54 -21.27
C GLY A 152 -16.50 -4.97 -21.17
N MET A 153 -17.05 -5.79 -20.28
CA MET A 153 -16.70 -7.21 -20.20
C MET A 153 -17.09 -7.97 -21.48
N GLY A 154 -18.27 -7.70 -22.03
CA GLY A 154 -18.72 -8.29 -23.29
C GLY A 154 -17.79 -7.99 -24.45
N GLN A 155 -17.31 -6.75 -24.57
CA GLN A 155 -16.33 -6.36 -25.59
C GLN A 155 -15.02 -7.15 -25.47
N ALA A 156 -14.52 -7.34 -24.24
CA ALA A 156 -13.30 -8.10 -24.00
C ALA A 156 -13.45 -9.59 -24.41
N PHE A 157 -14.59 -10.22 -24.09
CA PHE A 157 -14.85 -11.61 -24.47
C PHE A 157 -14.95 -11.79 -25.99
N LEU A 158 -15.63 -10.87 -26.68
CA LEU A 158 -15.74 -10.90 -28.14
C LEU A 158 -14.37 -10.73 -28.81
N LYS A 159 -13.54 -9.81 -28.30
CA LYS A 159 -12.17 -9.59 -28.80
C LYS A 159 -11.27 -10.81 -28.62
N ASN A 160 -11.31 -11.46 -27.45
CA ASN A 160 -10.51 -12.67 -27.21
C ASN A 160 -10.96 -13.85 -28.09
N LYS A 161 -12.26 -13.94 -28.42
CA LYS A 161 -12.77 -14.98 -29.33
C LYS A 161 -12.25 -14.80 -30.77
N GLN A 162 -12.10 -13.56 -31.23
CA GLN A 162 -11.55 -13.25 -32.56
C GLN A 162 -10.04 -13.53 -32.67
N ASN A 163 -9.28 -13.35 -31.58
CA ASN A 163 -7.84 -13.62 -31.56
C ASN A 163 -7.47 -15.11 -31.46
N ASN A 164 -8.44 -15.97 -31.11
CA ASN A 164 -8.27 -17.42 -30.94
C ASN A 164 -8.89 -18.24 -32.09
N GLN A 165 -9.28 -17.59 -33.19
CA GLN A 165 -9.69 -18.20 -34.46
C GLN A 165 -8.61 -17.98 -35.51
#